data_AF-A0A973QSW6-F1
#
_entry.id   AF-A0A973QSW6-F1
#
_cell.length_a   1.000
_cell.length_b   1.000
_cell.length_c   1.000
_cell.angle_alpha   90.00
_cell.angle_beta   90.00
_cell.angle_gamma   90.00
#
_symmetry.space_group_name_H-M   'P 1'
#
loop_
_entity.id
_entity.type
_entity.pdbx_description
1 polymer ?
#
loop_
_entity_poly.entity_id
_entity_poly.type
_entity_poly.pdbx_seq_one_letter_code
_entity_poly.pdbx_strand_id
1 'polypeptide(L)'
;MARAGGSLSRRGLRGREAELEEVQALIASVARTGSGGLALIQGEPGIGKSTLLAEAVSGARAAGFSVGVGKADELHHIVPLSSLAACVLHGDQPLLSGDAFADLARNHDQRIWLVERLAEAIEARAGSVPVLIGL
;
A
#
# COMPACT_ATOMS: atom_id res chain seq x y z
N MET A 1 -7.20 -34.17 9.41
CA MET A 1 -6.49 -34.18 10.69
C MET A 1 -5.46 -33.06 10.69
N ALA A 2 -5.64 -32.13 11.63
CA ALA A 2 -4.81 -31.03 12.11
C ALA A 2 -3.47 -30.68 11.41
N ARG A 3 -3.34 -29.40 11.02
CA ARG A 3 -2.45 -28.47 11.74
C ARG A 3 -3.10 -27.09 11.87
N ALA A 4 -3.32 -26.69 13.12
CA ALA A 4 -3.77 -25.37 13.51
C ALA A 4 -2.74 -24.32 13.07
N GLY A 5 -3.19 -23.36 12.25
CA GLY A 5 -2.44 -22.15 11.94
C GLY A 5 -2.36 -21.30 13.20
N GLY A 6 -1.26 -21.46 13.95
CA GLY A 6 -0.98 -20.67 15.13
C GLY A 6 -0.94 -19.18 14.80
N SER A 7 -1.66 -18.40 15.61
CA SER A 7 -1.65 -16.94 15.66
C SER A 7 -0.23 -16.35 15.63
N LEU A 8 0.27 -16.05 14.43
CA LEU A 8 1.50 -15.27 14.23
C LEU A 8 1.28 -13.75 14.47
N SER A 9 0.03 -13.31 14.66
CA SER A 9 -0.36 -11.88 14.71
C SER A 9 0.06 -11.13 15.99
N ARG A 10 0.45 -11.79 17.10
CA ARG A 10 0.75 -11.06 18.37
C ARG A 10 2.21 -10.89 18.75
N ARG A 11 3.17 -11.56 18.09
CA ARG A 11 4.59 -11.49 18.53
C ARG A 11 5.33 -10.24 18.03
N GLY A 12 4.94 -9.66 16.89
CA GLY A 12 5.58 -8.47 16.33
C GLY A 12 5.01 -7.13 16.79
N LEU A 13 3.87 -7.13 17.50
CA LEU A 13 3.14 -5.91 17.85
C LEU A 13 3.25 -5.53 19.33
N ARG A 14 3.84 -6.38 20.19
CA ARG A 14 4.00 -6.03 21.61
C ARG A 14 4.96 -4.85 21.74
N GLY A 15 4.48 -3.74 22.27
CA GLY A 15 5.23 -2.48 22.35
C GLY A 15 5.12 -1.62 21.09
N ARG A 16 4.18 -1.93 20.18
CA ARG A 16 3.87 -1.14 18.98
C ARG A 16 2.43 -0.65 18.94
N GLU A 17 1.77 -0.65 20.09
CA GLU A 17 0.37 -0.26 20.23
C GLU A 17 0.16 1.21 19.87
N ALA A 18 1.09 2.09 20.27
CA ALA A 18 1.03 3.52 19.95
C ALA A 18 1.15 3.79 18.44
N GLU A 19 2.11 3.13 17.77
CA GLU A 19 2.29 3.28 16.32
C GLU A 19 1.11 2.71 15.54
N LEU A 20 0.52 1.61 16.03
CA LEU A 20 -0.70 1.07 15.43
C LEU A 20 -1.88 2.03 15.61
N GLU A 21 -2.04 2.63 16.79
CA GLU A 21 -3.07 3.64 17.06
C GLU A 21 -2.90 4.87 16.15
N GLU A 22 -1.68 5.35 15.94
CA GLU A 22 -1.39 6.49 15.04
C GLU A 22 -1.79 6.16 13.60
N VAL A 23 -1.42 4.99 13.08
CA VAL A 23 -1.78 4.58 11.72
C VAL A 23 -3.30 4.38 11.59
N GLN A 24 -3.95 3.80 12.60
CA GLN A 24 -5.41 3.66 12.60
C GLN A 24 -6.12 5.01 12.65
N ALA A 25 -5.62 5.95 13.45
CA ALA A 25 -6.15 7.31 13.51
C ALA A 25 -6.02 8.03 12.15
N LEU A 26 -4.90 7.83 11.45
CA LEU A 26 -4.71 8.35 10.09
C LEU A 26 -5.75 7.77 9.12
N ILE A 27 -5.92 6.44 9.09
CA ILE A 27 -6.90 5.76 8.24
C ILE A 27 -8.32 6.28 8.53
N ALA A 28 -8.69 6.39 9.80
CA ALA A 28 -9.99 6.91 10.21
C ALA A 28 -10.19 8.38 9.82
N SER A 29 -9.13 9.19 9.88
CA SER A 29 -9.16 10.59 9.45
C SER A 29 -9.41 10.71 7.95
N VAL A 30 -8.71 9.92 7.13
CA VAL A 30 -8.91 9.87 5.67
C VAL A 30 -10.34 9.46 5.35
N ALA A 31 -10.86 8.39 5.99
CA ALA A 31 -12.21 7.91 5.78
C ALA A 31 -13.28 8.97 6.11
N ARG A 32 -13.07 9.75 7.17
CA ARG A 32 -14.04 10.75 7.64
C ARG A 32 -13.98 12.06 6.85
N THR A 33 -12.79 12.50 6.47
CA THR A 33 -12.58 13.84 5.89
C THR A 33 -12.48 13.82 4.37
N GLY A 34 -12.15 12.67 3.77
CA GLY A 34 -11.81 12.54 2.36
C GLY A 34 -10.44 13.12 1.99
N SER A 35 -9.73 13.74 2.95
CA SER A 35 -8.38 14.27 2.74
C SER A 35 -7.36 13.13 2.76
N GLY A 36 -6.40 13.17 1.84
CA GLY A 36 -5.30 12.21 1.80
C GLY A 36 -4.42 12.26 3.05
N GLY A 37 -3.68 11.18 3.29
CA GLY A 37 -2.76 11.03 4.42
C GLY A 37 -1.52 10.25 4.03
N LEU A 38 -0.40 10.49 4.72
CA LEU A 38 0.88 9.82 4.50
C LEU A 38 1.48 9.39 5.84
N ALA A 39 1.91 8.13 5.93
CA ALA A 39 2.67 7.62 7.06
C ALA A 39 3.99 7.01 6.57
N LEU A 40 5.08 7.31 7.27
CA LEU A 40 6.40 6.74 7.01
C LEU A 40 6.80 5.85 8.18
N ILE A 41 6.92 4.55 7.93
CA ILE A 41 7.30 3.57 8.97
C ILE A 41 8.83 3.39 8.94
N GLN A 42 9.54 3.91 9.94
CA GLN A 42 10.99 3.78 10.09
C GLN A 42 11.35 2.95 11.33
N GLY A 43 12.47 2.22 11.26
CA GLY A 43 12.95 1.42 12.38
C GLY A 43 13.96 0.37 11.96
N GLU A 44 14.56 -0.30 12.94
CA GLU A 44 15.64 -1.27 12.77
C GLU A 44 15.22 -2.48 11.92
N PRO A 45 16.17 -3.14 11.23
CA PRO A 45 15.91 -4.42 10.58
C PRO A 45 15.31 -5.43 11.58
N GLY A 46 14.24 -6.12 11.18
CA GLY A 46 13.58 -7.12 12.03
C GLY A 46 12.64 -6.59 13.12
N ILE A 47 12.49 -5.26 13.27
CA ILE A 47 11.66 -4.66 14.34
C ILE A 47 10.14 -4.81 14.18
N GLY A 48 9.68 -5.46 13.09
CA GLY A 48 8.25 -5.71 12.84
C GLY A 48 7.55 -4.67 11.95
N LYS A 49 8.26 -3.85 11.18
CA LYS A 49 7.67 -2.86 10.24
C LYS A 49 6.67 -3.50 9.27
N SER A 50 7.02 -4.64 8.67
CA SER A 50 6.14 -5.37 7.77
C SER A 50 4.88 -5.90 8.47
N THR A 51 5.00 -6.27 9.75
CA THR A 51 3.85 -6.65 10.58
C THR A 51 2.95 -5.45 10.84
N LEU A 52 3.50 -4.29 11.17
CA LEU A 52 2.74 -3.04 11.36
C LEU A 52 1.99 -2.64 10.08
N LEU A 53 2.66 -2.72 8.92
CA LEU A 53 2.03 -2.46 7.62
C LEU A 53 0.90 -3.45 7.33
N ALA A 54 1.08 -4.73 7.64
CA ALA A 54 0.05 -5.76 7.44
C ALA A 54 -1.21 -5.49 8.30
N GLU A 55 -1.03 -5.06 9.55
CA GLU A 55 -2.16 -4.68 10.42
C GLU A 55 -2.87 -3.42 9.93
N ALA A 56 -2.13 -2.42 9.45
CA ALA A 56 -2.70 -1.23 8.83
C ALA A 56 -3.55 -1.57 7.59
N VAL A 57 -3.04 -2.47 6.74
CA VAL A 57 -3.75 -3.00 5.56
C VAL A 57 -5.02 -3.75 5.97
N SER A 58 -4.94 -4.58 7.01
CA SER A 58 -6.09 -5.28 7.57
C SER A 58 -7.17 -4.31 8.06
N GLY A 59 -6.77 -3.28 8.82
CA GLY A 59 -7.66 -2.23 9.31
C GLY A 59 -8.32 -1.43 8.19
N ALA A 60 -7.56 -1.04 7.16
CA ALA A 60 -8.08 -0.30 6.01
C ALA A 60 -9.10 -1.13 5.20
N ARG A 61 -8.82 -2.42 4.97
CA ARG A 61 -9.77 -3.35 4.33
C ARG A 61 -11.06 -3.46 5.12
N ALA A 62 -10.97 -3.60 6.45
CA ALA A 62 -12.14 -3.63 7.32
C ALA A 62 -12.94 -2.32 7.29
N ALA A 63 -12.28 -1.18 7.06
CA ALA A 63 -12.90 0.12 6.89
C ALA A 63 -13.42 0.39 5.46
N GLY A 64 -13.34 -0.58 4.55
CA GLY A 64 -13.86 -0.47 3.18
C GLY A 64 -12.92 0.21 2.17
N PHE A 65 -11.62 0.33 2.49
CA PHE A 65 -10.65 0.88 1.56
C PHE A 65 -10.35 -0.10 0.43
N SER A 66 -10.12 0.44 -0.77
CA SER A 66 -9.43 -0.27 -1.85
C SER A 66 -7.94 -0.31 -1.51
N VAL A 67 -7.36 -1.49 -1.32
CA VAL A 67 -5.98 -1.61 -0.83
C VAL A 67 -5.05 -2.23 -1.86
N GLY A 68 -3.94 -1.53 -2.16
CA GLY A 68 -2.82 -2.01 -2.97
C GLY A 68 -1.56 -2.11 -2.11
N VAL A 69 -0.94 -3.29 -2.05
CA VAL A 69 0.33 -3.50 -1.32
C VAL A 69 1.36 -4.04 -2.29
N GLY A 70 2.52 -3.44 -2.28
CA GLY A 70 3.69 -3.88 -3.03
C GLY A 70 4.85 -4.09 -2.08
N LYS A 71 5.92 -4.69 -2.59
CA LYS A 71 7.19 -4.75 -1.89
C LYS A 71 8.09 -3.70 -2.53
N ALA A 72 8.62 -2.78 -1.74
CA ALA A 72 9.76 -1.99 -2.18
C ALA A 72 10.97 -2.93 -2.40
N ASP A 73 11.19 -3.37 -3.64
CA ASP A 73 12.33 -4.21 -4.01
C ASP A 73 13.49 -3.34 -4.51
N GLU A 74 14.74 -3.78 -4.28
CA GLU A 74 15.97 -3.02 -4.61
C GLU A 74 16.17 -2.72 -6.11
N LEU A 75 15.26 -3.17 -6.99
CA LEU A 75 15.28 -2.91 -8.43
C LEU A 75 14.75 -1.52 -8.83
N HIS A 76 14.71 -0.57 -7.88
CA HIS A 76 14.45 0.86 -8.11
C HIS A 76 15.43 1.52 -9.12
N HIS A 77 16.43 0.79 -9.60
CA HIS A 77 17.44 1.28 -10.53
C HIS A 77 17.06 1.16 -12.03
N ILE A 78 16.00 0.43 -12.40
CA ILE A 78 15.66 0.21 -13.82
C ILE A 78 14.39 0.98 -14.25
N VAL A 79 13.37 1.05 -13.39
CA VAL A 79 12.10 1.76 -13.68
C VAL A 79 11.66 2.55 -12.44
N PRO A 80 11.59 3.89 -12.49
CA PRO A 80 11.05 4.69 -11.40
C PRO A 80 9.62 4.26 -11.04
N LEU A 81 9.28 4.30 -9.76
CA LEU A 81 7.93 4.00 -9.25
C LEU A 81 7.44 2.56 -9.51
N SER A 82 8.32 1.62 -9.88
CA SER A 82 7.96 0.21 -10.11
C SER A 82 7.24 -0.42 -8.91
N SER A 83 7.72 -0.17 -7.69
CA SER A 83 7.10 -0.67 -6.46
C SER A 83 5.70 -0.10 -6.25
N LEU A 84 5.49 1.20 -6.54
CA LEU A 84 4.18 1.85 -6.44
C LEU A 84 3.22 1.37 -7.52
N ALA A 85 3.71 1.22 -8.75
CA ALA A 85 2.93 0.64 -9.84
C ALA A 85 2.51 -0.81 -9.49
N ALA A 86 3.41 -1.62 -8.91
CA ALA A 86 3.07 -2.96 -8.46
C ALA A 86 1.92 -2.96 -7.43
N CYS A 87 1.90 -2.01 -6.48
CA CYS A 87 0.77 -1.88 -5.54
C CYS A 87 -0.56 -1.64 -6.25
N VAL A 88 -0.52 -0.80 -7.29
CA VAL A 88 -1.68 -0.36 -8.09
C VAL A 88 -2.14 -1.48 -9.04
N LEU A 89 -1.25 -2.38 -9.46
CA LEU A 89 -1.49 -3.44 -10.46
C LEU A 89 -1.82 -4.81 -9.86
N HIS A 90 -1.43 -5.09 -8.61
CA HIS A 90 -1.50 -6.45 -8.04
C HIS A 90 -2.35 -6.55 -6.76
N GLY A 91 -3.04 -5.48 -6.37
CA GLY A 91 -4.03 -5.54 -5.28
C GLY A 91 -5.24 -6.40 -5.62
N ASP A 92 -6.01 -6.80 -4.60
CA ASP A 92 -7.26 -7.61 -4.76
C ASP A 92 -8.26 -6.99 -5.74
N GLN A 93 -8.19 -5.67 -5.90
CA GLN A 93 -8.86 -4.92 -6.96
C GLN A 93 -7.83 -4.00 -7.62
N PRO A 94 -7.20 -4.45 -8.73
CA PRO A 94 -6.20 -3.66 -9.41
C PRO A 94 -6.81 -2.34 -9.90
N LEU A 95 -6.09 -1.25 -9.64
CA LEU A 95 -6.45 0.08 -10.11
C LEU A 95 -6.03 0.30 -11.57
N LEU A 96 -5.04 -0.46 -12.04
CA LEU A 96 -4.56 -0.49 -13.42
C LEU A 96 -4.49 -1.93 -13.93
N SER A 97 -4.68 -2.11 -15.24
CA SER A 97 -4.50 -3.42 -15.89
C SER A 97 -3.02 -3.70 -16.17
N GLY A 98 -2.60 -4.97 -16.10
CA GLY A 98 -1.21 -5.38 -16.35
C GLY A 98 -0.68 -4.99 -17.74
N ASP A 99 -1.53 -5.07 -18.77
CA ASP A 99 -1.17 -4.68 -20.14
C ASP A 99 -0.86 -3.18 -20.25
N ALA A 100 -1.64 -2.33 -19.56
CA ALA A 100 -1.39 -0.90 -19.51
C ALA A 100 -0.01 -0.57 -18.91
N PHE A 101 0.46 -1.37 -17.94
CA PHE A 101 1.78 -1.20 -17.35
C PHE A 101 2.93 -1.70 -18.22
N ALA A 102 2.75 -2.82 -18.91
CA ALA A 102 3.76 -3.31 -19.85
C ALA A 102 4.03 -2.29 -20.97
N ASP A 103 3.01 -1.53 -21.37
CA ASP A 103 3.15 -0.42 -22.33
C ASP A 103 3.84 0.82 -21.72
N LEU A 104 3.62 1.09 -20.41
CA LEU A 104 4.23 2.18 -19.64
C LEU A 104 5.76 2.04 -19.43
N ALA A 105 6.29 0.81 -19.37
CA ALA A 105 7.69 0.56 -18.96
C ALA A 105 8.74 0.72 -20.07
N ARG A 106 8.34 0.98 -21.33
CA ARG A 106 9.24 0.81 -22.49
C ARG A 106 10.09 2.04 -22.88
N ASN A 107 9.87 3.27 -22.39
CA ASN A 107 10.66 4.46 -22.81
C ASN A 107 10.95 5.50 -21.71
N HIS A 108 12.03 6.29 -21.87
CA HIS A 108 12.48 7.31 -20.90
C HIS A 108 11.61 8.58 -20.86
N ASP A 109 11.04 9.02 -22.00
CA ASP A 109 10.08 10.15 -22.06
C ASP A 109 8.78 9.86 -21.29
N GLN A 110 8.49 8.59 -21.01
CA GLN A 110 7.25 8.16 -20.36
C GLN A 110 7.30 8.26 -18.84
N ARG A 111 8.41 8.70 -18.21
CA ARG A 111 8.48 8.81 -16.73
C ARG A 111 7.53 9.86 -16.16
N ILE A 112 7.44 11.03 -16.81
CA ILE A 112 6.48 12.08 -16.43
C ILE A 112 5.06 11.55 -16.67
N TRP A 113 4.84 10.90 -17.81
CA TRP A 113 3.55 10.31 -18.16
C TRP A 113 3.10 9.19 -17.20
N LEU A 114 4.02 8.36 -16.70
CA LEU A 114 3.74 7.31 -15.73
C LEU A 114 3.24 7.88 -14.41
N VAL A 115 3.82 8.99 -13.94
CA VAL A 115 3.35 9.69 -12.73
C VAL A 115 1.92 10.17 -12.93
N GLU A 116 1.64 10.83 -14.04
CA GLU A 116 0.30 11.35 -14.36
C GLU A 116 -0.73 10.22 -14.45
N ARG A 117 -0.40 9.11 -15.14
CA ARG A 117 -1.27 7.94 -15.25
C ARG A 117 -1.54 7.25 -13.91
N LEU A 118 -0.51 7.10 -13.08
CA LEU A 118 -0.68 6.54 -11.74
C LEU A 118 -1.55 7.47 -10.88
N ALA A 119 -1.31 8.77 -10.92
CA ALA A 119 -2.11 9.77 -10.21
C ALA A 119 -3.58 9.70 -10.65
N GLU A 120 -3.85 9.75 -11.96
CA GLU A 120 -5.22 9.66 -12.49
C GLU A 120 -5.92 8.35 -12.09
N ALA A 121 -5.23 7.21 -12.12
CA ALA A 121 -5.82 5.94 -11.73
C ALA A 121 -6.16 5.91 -10.22
N ILE A 122 -5.29 6.47 -9.39
CA ILE A 122 -5.51 6.61 -7.95
C ILE A 122 -6.67 7.58 -7.68
N GLU A 123 -6.71 8.73 -8.36
CA GLU A 123 -7.76 9.74 -8.25
C GLU A 123 -9.12 9.20 -8.67
N ALA A 124 -9.19 8.53 -9.82
CA ALA A 124 -10.42 7.91 -10.33
C ALA A 124 -10.98 6.90 -9.32
N ARG A 125 -10.11 6.12 -8.67
CA ARG A 125 -10.55 5.20 -7.62
C ARG A 125 -10.95 5.93 -6.34
N ALA A 126 -10.14 6.87 -5.88
CA ALA A 126 -10.37 7.66 -4.67
C ALA A 126 -11.68 8.45 -4.72
N GLY A 127 -12.15 8.81 -5.92
CA GLY A 127 -13.47 9.41 -6.13
C GLY A 127 -14.66 8.49 -5.82
N SER A 128 -14.44 7.18 -5.72
CA SER A 128 -15.50 6.19 -5.42
C SER A 128 -15.36 5.56 -4.04
N VAL A 129 -14.14 5.21 -3.64
CA VAL A 129 -13.82 4.56 -2.37
C VAL A 129 -12.43 5.03 -1.90
N PRO A 130 -12.19 5.16 -0.59
CA PRO A 130 -10.87 5.54 -0.11
C PRO A 130 -9.82 4.48 -0.49
N VAL A 131 -8.61 4.93 -0.80
CA VAL A 131 -7.51 4.09 -1.30
C VAL A 131 -6.37 4.07 -0.29
N LEU A 132 -5.84 2.88 0.01
CA LEU A 132 -4.58 2.72 0.75
C LEU A 132 -3.54 2.07 -0.14
N ILE A 133 -2.35 2.67 -0.19
CA ILE A 133 -1.18 2.14 -0.88
C ILE A 133 -0.07 1.89 0.15
N GLY A 134 0.38 0.64 0.27
CA GLY A 134 1.48 0.23 1.15
C GLY A 134 2.67 -0.32 0.37
N LEU A 135 3.90 -0.01 0.82
CA LEU A 135 5.17 -0.37 0.18
C LEU A 135 6.14 -1.08 1.14
#